data_AF-O28156-F1
#
_entry.id   AF-O28156-F1
#
_cell.length_a   1.000
_cell.length_b   1.000
_cell.length_c   1.000
_cell.angle_alpha   90.00
_cell.angle_beta   90.00
_cell.angle_gamma   90.00
#
_symmetry.space_group_name_H-M   'P 1'
#
loop_
_entity.id
_entity.type
_entity.pdbx_description
1 polymer ?
#
loop_
_entity_poly.entity_id
_entity_poly.type
_entity_poly.pdbx_seq_one_letter_code
_entity_poly.pdbx_strand_id
1 'polypeptide(L)'
;MNYFLIFLTLLVAVIVEKIEELVAIRFFSSYVLDIARMEAEIEEYKELSMLAMLSGDREAYRGFQDMMNEIYGRVFFRKISFFTPLYFLLLSPYIVALQFLGVENSLSIVLPVAVLYFSAKLFYGMVRDFVKSYVDYRKANN
;
A
#
# COMPACT_ATOMS: atom_id res chain seq x y z
N MET A 1 -11.63 29.74 -0.03
CA MET A 1 -11.90 28.81 1.09
C MET A 1 -11.59 27.36 0.72
N ASN A 2 -12.14 26.85 -0.39
CA ASN A 2 -11.98 25.43 -0.79
C ASN A 2 -10.52 24.99 -1.01
N TYR A 3 -9.68 25.79 -1.68
CA TYR A 3 -8.26 25.43 -1.87
C TYR A 3 -7.49 25.27 -0.56
N PHE A 4 -7.77 26.11 0.44
CA PHE A 4 -7.16 25.99 1.77
C PHE A 4 -7.60 24.70 2.47
N LEU A 5 -8.88 24.34 2.37
CA LEU A 5 -9.41 23.09 2.91
C LEU A 5 -8.79 21.87 2.20
N ILE A 6 -8.61 21.90 0.88
CA ILE A 6 -7.93 20.84 0.12
C ILE A 6 -6.49 20.67 0.60
N PHE A 7 -5.74 21.76 0.71
CA PHE A 7 -4.36 21.73 1.21
C PHE A 7 -4.28 21.17 2.64
N LEU A 8 -5.16 21.65 3.54
CA LEU A 8 -5.24 21.16 4.91
C LEU A 8 -5.59 19.67 4.95
N THR A 9 -6.52 19.22 4.10
CA THR A 9 -6.91 17.82 3.99
C THR A 9 -5.74 16.95 3.55
N LEU A 10 -4.96 17.39 2.55
CA LEU A 10 -3.77 16.68 2.11
C LEU A 10 -2.71 16.60 3.20
N LEU A 11 -2.50 17.68 3.96
CA LEU A 11 -1.58 17.70 5.09
C LEU A 11 -2.04 16.68 6.16
N VAL A 12 -3.32 16.69 6.51
CA VAL A 12 -3.89 15.73 7.48
C VAL A 12 -3.82 14.30 6.94
N ALA A 13 -4.03 14.08 5.64
CA ALA A 13 -3.92 12.78 5.01
C ALA A 13 -2.51 12.18 5.18
N VAL A 14 -1.45 12.97 5.00
CA VAL A 14 -0.05 12.55 5.23
C VAL A 14 0.21 12.29 6.72
N ILE A 15 -0.37 13.09 7.63
CA ILE A 15 -0.24 12.86 9.07
C ILE A 15 -0.93 11.56 9.48
N VAL A 16 -2.15 11.33 9.00
CA VAL A 16 -2.95 10.12 9.26
C VAL A 16 -2.21 8.89 8.80
N GLU A 17 -1.54 8.94 7.64
CA GLU A 17 -0.68 7.85 7.17
C GLU A 17 0.44 7.51 8.17
N LYS A 18 1.16 8.51 8.69
CA LYS A 18 2.21 8.26 9.69
C LYS A 18 1.64 7.70 11.00
N ILE A 19 0.47 8.18 11.40
CA ILE A 19 -0.24 7.65 12.58
C ILE A 19 -0.70 6.22 12.33
N GLU A 20 -1.18 5.91 11.13
CA GLU A 20 -1.61 4.58 10.71
C GLU A 20 -0.47 3.56 10.84
N GLU A 21 0.74 3.90 10.34
CA GLU A 21 1.93 3.06 10.50
C GLU A 21 2.26 2.82 11.98
N LEU A 22 2.24 3.86 12.81
CA LEU A 22 2.52 3.75 14.24
C LEU A 22 1.46 2.91 14.96
N VAL A 23 0.18 3.10 14.65
CA VAL A 23 -0.94 2.36 15.24
C VAL A 23 -0.88 0.89 14.81
N ALA A 24 -0.60 0.62 13.53
CA ALA A 24 -0.44 -0.73 13.00
C ALA A 24 0.71 -1.46 13.69
N ILE A 25 1.88 -0.84 13.82
CA ILE A 25 3.02 -1.44 14.52
C ILE A 25 2.72 -1.63 16.01
N ARG A 26 2.02 -0.68 16.65
CA ARG A 26 1.80 -0.71 18.11
C ARG A 26 0.72 -1.71 18.54
N PHE A 27 -0.41 -1.76 17.84
CA PHE A 27 -1.58 -2.54 18.23
C PHE A 27 -1.75 -3.82 17.40
N PHE A 28 -1.20 -3.85 16.19
CA PHE A 28 -1.37 -4.94 15.22
C PHE A 28 -0.01 -5.49 14.77
N SER A 29 0.99 -5.48 15.66
CA SER A 29 2.36 -5.92 15.38
C SER A 29 2.41 -7.31 14.75
N SER A 30 1.60 -8.26 15.24
CA SER A 30 1.51 -9.61 14.68
C SER A 30 1.05 -9.59 13.22
N TYR A 31 0.04 -8.78 12.91
CA TYR A 31 -0.51 -8.68 11.56
C TYR A 31 0.52 -8.05 10.59
N VAL A 32 1.20 -6.99 11.04
CA VAL A 32 2.27 -6.34 10.28
C VAL A 32 3.43 -7.31 10.06
N LEU A 33 3.82 -8.08 11.07
CA LEU A 33 4.89 -9.06 10.98
C LEU A 33 4.53 -10.19 10.02
N ASP A 34 3.28 -10.68 10.04
CA ASP A 34 2.81 -11.72 9.13
C ASP A 34 2.82 -11.22 7.68
N ILE A 35 2.42 -9.97 7.43
CA ILE A 35 2.54 -9.35 6.10
C ILE A 35 4.01 -9.29 5.67
N ALA A 36 4.89 -8.78 6.53
CA ALA A 36 6.32 -8.68 6.22
C ALA A 36 6.97 -10.05 5.93
N ARG A 37 6.54 -11.11 6.60
CA ARG A 37 7.00 -12.48 6.32
C ARG A 37 6.57 -12.96 4.94
N MET A 38 5.31 -12.77 4.56
CA MET A 38 4.82 -13.12 3.23
C MET A 38 5.48 -12.28 2.13
N GLU A 39 5.81 -11.02 2.41
CA GLU A 39 6.59 -10.19 1.47
C GLU A 39 8.01 -10.68 1.28
N ALA A 40 8.66 -11.15 2.34
CA ALA A 40 9.97 -11.78 2.25
C ALA A 40 9.91 -13.06 1.40
N GLU A 41 8.86 -13.88 1.57
CA GLU A 41 8.62 -15.09 0.78
C GLU A 41 8.36 -14.77 -0.72
N ILE A 42 7.65 -13.68 -1.02
CA ILE A 42 7.50 -13.17 -2.39
C ILE A 42 8.85 -12.80 -3.00
N GLU A 43 9.71 -12.08 -2.27
CA GLU A 43 11.04 -11.70 -2.78
C GLU A 43 11.93 -12.92 -2.99
N GLU A 44 11.86 -13.93 -2.12
CA GLU A 44 12.57 -15.21 -2.30
C GLU A 44 12.13 -15.93 -3.58
N TYR A 45 10.81 -16.07 -3.82
CA TYR A 45 10.33 -16.67 -5.07
C TYR A 45 10.65 -15.83 -6.31
N LYS A 46 10.70 -14.50 -6.17
CA LYS A 46 11.16 -13.61 -7.24
C LYS A 46 12.62 -13.92 -7.58
N GLU A 47 13.51 -14.01 -6.60
CA GLU A 47 14.92 -14.38 -6.81
C GLU A 47 15.07 -15.77 -7.46
N LEU A 48 14.33 -16.77 -6.97
CA LEU A 48 14.33 -18.13 -7.51
C LEU A 48 13.80 -18.21 -8.95
N SER A 49 12.75 -17.45 -9.27
CA SER A 49 12.24 -17.37 -10.64
C SER A 49 13.27 -16.75 -11.59
N MET A 50 14.00 -15.72 -11.15
CA MET A 50 15.09 -15.14 -11.94
C MET A 50 16.21 -16.15 -12.19
N LEU A 51 16.63 -16.92 -11.19
CA LEU A 51 17.64 -17.98 -11.35
C LEU A 51 17.18 -19.10 -12.28
N ALA A 52 15.92 -19.54 -12.17
CA ALA A 52 15.33 -20.54 -13.06
C ALA A 52 15.30 -20.05 -14.51
N MET A 53 14.94 -18.77 -14.72
CA MET A 53 14.95 -18.14 -16.04
C MET A 53 16.35 -18.09 -16.64
N LEU A 54 17.36 -17.68 -15.85
CA LEU A 54 18.77 -17.67 -16.27
C LEU A 54 19.30 -19.07 -16.60
N SER A 55 18.83 -20.10 -15.89
CA SER A 55 19.21 -21.49 -16.12
C SER A 55 18.48 -22.14 -17.30
N GLY A 56 17.54 -21.43 -17.94
CA GLY A 56 16.70 -21.96 -19.01
C GLY A 56 15.62 -22.93 -18.55
N ASP A 57 15.43 -23.08 -17.22
CA ASP A 57 14.42 -23.97 -16.63
C ASP A 57 13.06 -23.26 -16.61
N ARG A 58 12.29 -23.46 -17.68
CA ARG A 58 10.95 -22.89 -17.84
C ARG A 58 9.92 -23.47 -16.87
N GLU A 59 10.11 -24.71 -16.43
CA GLU A 59 9.18 -25.39 -15.52
C GLU A 59 9.34 -24.80 -14.11
N ALA A 60 10.57 -24.71 -13.63
CA ALA A 60 10.88 -24.05 -12.36
C ALA A 60 10.47 -22.57 -12.38
N TYR A 61 10.74 -21.84 -13.46
CA TYR A 61 10.32 -20.43 -13.60
C TYR A 61 8.81 -20.27 -13.41
N ARG A 62 8.00 -21.10 -14.08
CA ARG A 62 6.53 -21.07 -13.94
C ARG A 62 6.10 -21.46 -12.54
N GLY A 63 6.68 -22.51 -11.96
CA GLY A 63 6.38 -22.94 -10.59
C GLY A 63 6.62 -21.82 -9.56
N PHE A 64 7.77 -21.13 -9.63
CA PHE A 64 8.05 -19.99 -8.75
C PHE A 64 7.10 -18.81 -9.00
N GLN A 65 6.76 -18.53 -10.25
CA GLN A 65 5.79 -17.48 -10.58
C GLN A 65 4.39 -17.78 -10.03
N ASP A 66 3.94 -19.02 -10.10
CA ASP A 66 2.63 -19.45 -9.59
C ASP A 66 2.58 -19.34 -8.05
N MET A 67 3.63 -19.81 -7.36
CA MET A 67 3.75 -19.68 -5.89
C MET A 67 3.79 -18.21 -5.46
N MET A 68 4.56 -17.37 -6.18
CA MET A 68 4.62 -15.94 -5.91
C MET A 68 3.25 -15.26 -6.10
N ASN A 69 2.54 -15.57 -7.19
CA ASN A 69 1.22 -15.01 -7.47
C ASN A 69 0.19 -15.35 -6.38
N GLU A 70 0.23 -16.58 -5.84
CA GLU A 70 -0.66 -17.01 -4.75
C GLU A 70 -0.43 -16.19 -3.48
N ILE A 71 0.82 -15.91 -3.12
CA ILE A 71 1.15 -15.09 -1.95
C ILE A 71 0.84 -13.62 -2.21
N TYR A 72 1.16 -13.11 -3.41
CA TYR A 72 0.91 -11.72 -3.79
C TYR A 72 -0.57 -11.36 -3.63
N GLY A 73 -1.48 -12.20 -4.12
CA GLY A 73 -2.91 -12.01 -3.94
C GLY A 73 -3.30 -11.91 -2.47
N ARG A 74 -2.81 -12.83 -1.63
CA ARG A 74 -3.08 -12.83 -0.18
C ARG A 74 -2.56 -11.56 0.50
N VAL A 75 -1.32 -11.14 0.20
CA VAL A 75 -0.71 -9.93 0.76
C VAL A 75 -1.48 -8.69 0.33
N PHE A 76 -1.79 -8.57 -0.96
CA PHE A 76 -2.52 -7.43 -1.52
C PHE A 76 -3.90 -7.26 -0.87
N PHE A 77 -4.69 -8.33 -0.82
CA PHE A 77 -6.02 -8.28 -0.20
C PHE A 77 -5.93 -7.99 1.30
N ARG A 78 -4.98 -8.60 2.01
CA ARG A 78 -4.75 -8.32 3.44
C ARG A 78 -4.37 -6.88 3.70
N LYS A 79 -3.52 -6.29 2.86
CA LYS A 79 -3.15 -4.88 2.98
C LYS A 79 -4.36 -3.98 2.78
N ILE A 80 -5.10 -4.16 1.69
CA ILE A 80 -6.29 -3.33 1.40
C ILE A 80 -7.34 -3.48 2.50
N SER A 81 -7.67 -4.72 2.87
CA SER A 81 -8.75 -4.98 3.85
C SER A 81 -8.44 -4.41 5.23
N PHE A 82 -7.17 -4.20 5.57
CA PHE A 82 -6.76 -3.71 6.89
C PHE A 82 -6.43 -2.22 6.88
N PHE A 83 -5.54 -1.79 5.98
CA PHE A 83 -5.04 -0.41 5.94
C PHE A 83 -6.11 0.57 5.44
N THR A 84 -6.94 0.19 4.46
CA THR A 84 -8.03 1.08 3.99
C THR A 84 -9.01 1.49 5.10
N PRO A 85 -9.66 0.56 5.84
CA PRO A 85 -10.55 0.96 6.92
C PRO A 85 -9.81 1.64 8.08
N LEU A 86 -8.57 1.23 8.41
CA LEU A 86 -7.78 1.88 9.44
C LEU A 86 -7.51 3.35 9.11
N TYR A 87 -7.12 3.64 7.87
CA TYR A 87 -6.90 5.00 7.37
C TYR A 87 -8.15 5.87 7.51
N PHE A 88 -9.32 5.41 7.04
CA PHE A 88 -10.56 6.18 7.12
C PHE A 88 -11.07 6.33 8.56
N LEU A 89 -10.84 5.32 9.42
CA LEU A 89 -11.14 5.40 10.85
C LEU A 89 -10.30 6.49 11.52
N LEU A 90 -9.00 6.55 11.23
CA LEU A 90 -8.09 7.57 11.76
C LEU A 90 -8.35 8.97 11.16
N LEU A 91 -8.92 9.04 9.97
CA LEU A 91 -9.37 10.30 9.36
C LEU A 91 -10.69 10.81 9.95
N SER A 92 -11.52 9.92 10.50
CA SER A 92 -12.87 10.28 11.00
C SER A 92 -12.88 11.41 12.05
N PRO A 93 -11.94 11.51 13.03
CA PRO A 93 -11.91 12.62 13.98
C PRO A 93 -11.69 13.97 13.31
N TYR A 94 -10.92 14.02 12.21
CA TYR A 94 -10.73 15.24 11.43
C TYR A 94 -12.02 15.67 10.73
N ILE A 95 -12.74 14.73 10.11
CA ILE A 95 -14.03 15.03 9.47
C ILE A 95 -15.03 15.56 10.51
N VAL A 96 -15.12 14.90 11.66
CA VAL A 96 -15.98 15.30 12.78
C VAL A 96 -15.59 16.69 13.30
N ALA A 97 -14.30 16.96 13.48
CA ALA A 97 -13.82 18.27 13.93
C ALA A 97 -14.21 19.40 12.96
N LEU A 98 -14.10 19.17 11.65
CA LEU A 98 -14.53 20.16 10.64
C LEU A 98 -16.04 20.43 10.66
N GLN A 99 -16.85 19.40 10.91
CA GLN A 99 -18.30 19.55 11.08
C GLN A 99 -18.64 20.36 12.34
N PHE A 100 -17.96 20.09 13.46
CA PHE A 100 -18.12 20.87 14.70
C PHE A 100 -17.72 22.34 14.56
N LEU A 101 -16.72 22.64 13.71
CA LEU A 101 -16.30 24.01 13.41
C LEU A 101 -17.23 24.73 12.42
N GLY A 102 -18.29 24.08 11.93
CA GLY A 102 -19.25 24.68 11.00
C GLY A 102 -18.70 24.87 9.58
N VAL A 103 -17.69 24.09 9.17
CA VAL A 103 -17.16 24.16 7.80
C VAL A 103 -18.15 23.49 6.85
N GLU A 104 -18.94 24.30 6.16
CA GLU A 104 -19.87 23.85 5.13
C GLU A 104 -19.14 23.05 4.03
N ASN A 105 -19.79 22.01 3.51
CA ASN A 105 -19.24 21.14 2.45
C ASN A 105 -17.92 20.44 2.82
N SER A 106 -17.54 20.39 4.10
CA SER A 106 -16.32 19.71 4.55
C SER A 106 -16.27 18.25 4.09
N LEU A 107 -17.35 17.48 4.28
CA LEU A 107 -17.40 16.07 3.89
C LEU A 107 -17.24 15.88 2.37
N SER A 108 -17.93 16.68 1.56
CA SER A 108 -17.91 16.57 0.09
C SER A 108 -16.59 17.00 -0.54
N ILE A 109 -15.73 17.72 0.19
CA ILE A 109 -14.37 18.05 -0.24
C ILE A 109 -13.36 17.07 0.35
N VAL A 110 -13.43 16.80 1.65
CA VAL A 110 -12.44 15.98 2.38
C VAL A 110 -12.44 14.54 1.89
N LEU A 111 -13.63 13.94 1.75
CA LEU A 111 -13.74 12.53 1.40
C LEU A 111 -13.20 12.23 -0.01
N PRO A 112 -13.57 12.97 -1.08
CA PRO A 112 -12.98 12.75 -2.39
C PRO A 112 -11.47 13.00 -2.42
N VAL A 113 -10.97 14.02 -1.72
CA VAL A 113 -9.53 14.30 -1.66
C VAL A 113 -8.78 13.16 -0.97
N ALA A 114 -9.30 12.65 0.15
CA ALA A 114 -8.71 11.52 0.86
C ALA A 114 -8.74 10.23 0.05
N VAL A 115 -9.86 9.94 -0.64
CA VAL A 115 -9.98 8.78 -1.53
C VAL A 115 -9.00 8.88 -2.70
N LEU A 116 -8.88 10.07 -3.33
CA LEU A 116 -7.92 10.30 -4.42
C LEU A 116 -6.49 10.13 -3.95
N TYR A 117 -6.13 10.69 -2.78
CA TYR A 117 -4.81 10.54 -2.19
C TYR A 117 -4.49 9.07 -1.89
N PHE A 118 -5.40 8.35 -1.22
CA PHE A 118 -5.22 6.94 -0.88
C PHE A 118 -5.11 6.06 -2.13
N SER A 119 -5.96 6.30 -3.14
CA SER A 119 -5.91 5.61 -4.42
C SER A 119 -4.62 5.88 -5.18
N ALA A 120 -4.17 7.14 -5.22
CA ALA A 120 -2.91 7.53 -5.84
C ALA A 120 -1.71 6.89 -5.13
N LYS A 121 -1.73 6.80 -3.80
CA LYS A 121 -0.72 6.10 -3.00
C LYS A 121 -0.67 4.62 -3.35
N LEU A 122 -1.81 3.92 -3.37
CA LEU A 122 -1.86 2.50 -3.74
C LEU A 122 -1.33 2.26 -5.15
N PHE A 123 -1.75 3.10 -6.11
CA PHE A 123 -1.30 3.03 -7.48
C PHE A 123 0.21 3.30 -7.60
N TYR A 124 0.72 4.33 -6.91
CA TYR A 124 2.14 4.64 -6.87
C TYR A 124 2.97 3.50 -6.26
N GLY A 125 2.50 2.91 -5.16
CA GLY A 125 3.14 1.74 -4.54
C GLY A 125 3.24 0.57 -5.52
N MET A 126 2.13 0.22 -6.17
CA MET A 126 2.09 -0.82 -7.19
C MET A 126 3.05 -0.54 -8.36
N VAL A 127 3.01 0.68 -8.93
CA VAL A 127 3.91 1.06 -10.04
C VAL A 127 5.38 1.03 -9.60
N ARG A 128 5.69 1.50 -8.40
CA ARG A 128 7.05 1.47 -7.86
C ARG A 128 7.56 0.04 -7.73
N ASP A 129 6.73 -0.89 -7.26
CA ASP A 129 7.08 -2.29 -7.11
C ASP A 129 7.32 -2.95 -8.49
N PHE A 130 6.47 -2.66 -9.48
CA PHE A 130 6.68 -3.10 -10.86
C PHE A 130 7.98 -2.56 -11.46
N VAL A 131 8.26 -1.26 -11.31
CA VAL A 131 9.48 -0.64 -11.83
C VAL A 131 10.71 -1.21 -11.15
N LYS A 132 10.67 -1.41 -9.83
CA LYS A 132 11.77 -2.02 -9.08
C LYS A 132 12.06 -3.43 -9.59
N SER A 133 11.04 -4.28 -9.75
CA SER A 133 11.18 -5.61 -10.34
C SER A 133 11.74 -5.60 -11.77
N TYR A 134 11.33 -4.64 -12.60
CA TYR A 134 11.86 -4.50 -13.96
C TYR A 134 13.33 -4.07 -13.99
N VAL A 135 13.72 -3.14 -13.12
CA VAL A 135 15.11 -2.68 -12.98
C VAL A 135 16.01 -3.81 -12.47
N ASP A 136 15.55 -4.58 -11.48
CA ASP A 136 16.29 -5.72 -10.93
C ASP A 136 16.50 -6.80 -12.00
N TYR A 137 15.46 -7.12 -12.79
CA TYR A 137 15.56 -8.03 -13.94
C TYR A 137 16.61 -7.57 -14.98
N ARG A 138 16.62 -6.27 -15.30
CA ARG A 138 17.59 -5.73 -16.28
C ARG A 138 19.03 -5.77 -15.75
N LYS A 139 19.23 -5.62 -14.44
CA LYS A 139 20.55 -5.74 -13.81
C LYS A 139 21.05 -7.19 -13.77
N ALA A 140 20.17 -8.18 -13.66
CA ALA A 140 20.55 -9.58 -13.65
C ALA A 140 20.95 -10.12 -15.04
N ASN A 141 20.48 -9.47 -16.12
CA ASN A 141 20.71 -9.87 -17.51
C ASN A 141 21.82 -9.09 -18.24
N ASN A 142 22.49 -8.15 -17.58
CA ASN A 142 23.64 -7.39 -18.08
C ASN A 142 24.89 -7.76 -17.29
#